data_AF-A0A1Q7HTQ6-F1
#
_entry.id   AF-A0A1Q7HTQ6-F1
#
_cell.length_a   1.000
_cell.length_b   1.000
_cell.length_c   1.000
_cell.angle_alpha   90.00
_cell.angle_beta   90.00
_cell.angle_gamma   90.00
#
_symmetry.space_group_name_H-M   'P 1'
#
loop_
_entity.id
_entity.type
_entity.pdbx_description
1 polymer ?
#
loop_
_entity_poly.entity_id
_entity_poly.type
_entity_poly.pdbx_seq_one_letter_code
_entity_poly.pdbx_strand_id
1 'polypeptide(L)' 'MIGEKQEARATLRALGLRRVNQRVERPDTPVLRGMIARVAHLVEVEDHHEAA' A
#
# COMPACT_ATOMS: atom_id res chain seq x y z
N MET A 1 12.96 -3.80 1.04
CA MET A 1 13.36 -2.38 1.01
C MET A 1 14.56 -2.20 1.90
N ILE A 2 15.68 -1.78 1.33
CA ILE A 2 16.95 -1.57 2.05
C ILE A 2 16.90 -0.11 2.55
N GLY A 3 16.96 0.10 3.87
CA GLY A 3 16.95 1.44 4.49
C GLY A 3 15.69 1.81 5.31
N GLU A 4 14.52 1.26 4.98
CA GLU A 4 13.27 1.67 5.64
C GLU A 4 13.04 1.03 7.02
N LYS A 5 12.33 1.78 7.90
CA LYS A 5 11.94 1.34 9.26
C LYS A 5 11.16 0.02 9.23
N GLN A 6 11.32 -0.81 10.26
CA GLN A 6 10.62 -2.10 10.36
C GLN A 6 9.10 -1.97 10.28
N GLU A 7 8.54 -0.90 10.83
CA GLU A 7 7.09 -0.61 10.81
C GLU A 7 6.55 -0.37 9.40
N ALA A 8 7.29 0.37 8.56
CA ALA A 8 6.91 0.60 7.17
C ALA A 8 6.93 -0.73 6.40
N ARG A 9 7.94 -1.57 6.62
CA ARG A 9 8.00 -2.91 6.02
C ARG A 9 6.86 -3.81 6.47
N ALA A 10 6.46 -3.76 7.74
CA ALA A 10 5.32 -4.51 8.26
C ALA A 10 4.02 -4.02 7.61
N THR A 11 3.85 -2.71 7.48
CA THR A 11 2.68 -2.09 6.82
C THR A 11 2.57 -2.53 5.36
N LEU A 12 3.66 -2.46 4.59
CA LEU A 12 3.71 -2.93 3.21
C LEU A 12 3.33 -4.43 3.09
N ARG A 13 3.86 -5.28 3.98
CA ARG A 13 3.49 -6.71 4.02
C ARG A 13 2.01 -6.92 4.33
N ALA A 14 1.44 -6.14 5.25
CA ALA A 14 0.02 -6.20 5.61
C ALA A 14 -0.88 -5.77 4.45
N LEU A 15 -0.46 -4.76 3.67
CA LEU A 15 -1.14 -4.39 2.43
C LEU A 15 -1.06 -5.49 1.35
N GLY A 16 -0.02 -6.33 1.40
CA GLY A 16 0.21 -7.45 0.49
C GLY A 16 1.41 -7.25 -0.44
N LEU A 17 2.16 -6.16 -0.27
CA LEU A 17 3.32 -5.78 -1.07
C LEU A 17 4.59 -6.42 -0.49
N ARG A 18 5.01 -7.53 -1.08
CA ARG A 18 6.19 -8.32 -0.68
C ARG A 18 7.41 -8.06 -1.56
N ARG A 19 7.20 -7.58 -2.78
CA ARG A 19 8.24 -7.32 -3.79
C ARG A 19 8.06 -5.92 -4.39
N VAL A 20 9.13 -5.38 -4.97
CA VAL A 20 9.11 -4.09 -5.68
C VAL A 20 8.28 -4.23 -6.96
N ASN A 21 7.55 -3.19 -7.34
CA ASN A 21 6.65 -3.15 -8.51
C ASN A 21 5.49 -4.16 -8.48
N GLN A 22 5.15 -4.70 -7.31
CA GLN A 22 3.96 -5.52 -7.14
C GLN A 22 2.70 -4.64 -7.07
N ARG A 23 1.63 -5.04 -7.75
CA ARG A 23 0.30 -4.41 -7.64
C ARG A 23 -0.65 -5.34 -6.87
N VAL A 24 -1.53 -4.76 -6.07
CA VAL A 24 -2.57 -5.47 -5.30
C VAL A 24 -3.80 -4.59 -5.26
N GLU A 25 -4.95 -5.13 -5.63
CA GLU A 25 -6.24 -4.46 -5.51
C GLU A 25 -6.86 -4.73 -4.13
N ARG A 26 -7.45 -3.69 -3.55
CA ARG A 26 -8.10 -3.75 -2.23
C ARG A 26 -9.34 -2.86 -2.22
N PRO A 27 -10.36 -3.21 -1.42
CA PRO A 27 -11.52 -2.35 -1.25
C PRO A 27 -11.12 -1.03 -0.58
N ASP A 28 -11.71 0.08 -1.02
CA ASP A 28 -11.48 1.39 -0.42
C ASP A 28 -12.10 1.45 0.99
N THR A 29 -11.26 1.34 2.00
CA THR A 29 -11.67 1.40 3.42
C THR A 29 -10.87 2.45 4.17
N PRO A 30 -11.46 3.12 5.18
CA PRO A 30 -10.74 4.12 5.97
C PRO A 30 -9.50 3.56 6.68
N VAL A 31 -9.54 2.27 7.08
CA VAL A 31 -8.40 1.58 7.69
C VAL A 31 -7.23 1.48 6.70
N LEU A 32 -7.50 1.04 5.46
CA LEU A 32 -6.47 0.94 4.43
C LEU A 32 -5.93 2.31 4.03
N ARG A 33 -6.79 3.33 3.91
CA ARG A 33 -6.35 4.72 3.69
C ARG A 33 -5.39 5.20 4.77
N GLY A 34 -5.67 4.92 6.03
CA GLY A 34 -4.76 5.25 7.15
C GLY A 34 -3.42 4.51 7.08
N MET A 35 -3.43 3.23 6.69
CA MET A 35 -2.21 2.45 6.49
C MET A 35 -1.37 2.98 5.32
N ILE A 36 -2.00 3.27 4.18
CA ILE A 36 -1.37 3.85 3.00
C ILE A 36 -0.74 5.20 3.34
N ALA A 37 -1.43 6.07 4.08
CA ALA A 37 -0.91 7.38 4.46
C ALA A 37 0.44 7.30 5.22
N ARG A 38 0.65 6.25 6.02
CA ARG A 38 1.93 6.04 6.73
C ARG A 38 3.09 5.66 5.80
N VAL A 39 2.80 5.05 4.65
CA VAL A 39 3.80 4.57 3.68
C VAL A 39 3.63 5.24 2.31
N ALA A 40 2.99 6.41 2.25
CA ALA A 40 2.61 7.08 1.00
C ALA A 40 3.79 7.44 0.09
N HIS A 41 5.01 7.53 0.63
CA HIS A 41 6.24 7.77 -0.13
C HIS A 41 6.84 6.48 -0.74
N LEU A 42 6.28 5.31 -0.42
CA LEU A 42 6.77 3.99 -0.86
C LEU A 42 5.81 3.29 -1.83
N VAL A 43 4.61 3.84 -2.01
CA VAL A 43 3.54 3.23 -2.81
C VAL A 43 2.91 4.28 -3.70
N GLU A 44 2.40 3.81 -4.83
CA GLU A 44 1.52 4.57 -5.72
C GLU A 44 0.12 3.98 -5.59
N VAL A 45 -0.89 4.84 -5.51
CA VAL A 45 -2.31 4.43 -5.42
C VAL A 45 -2.98 4.77 -6.73
N GLU A 46 -3.65 3.78 -7.31
CA GLU A 46 -4.41 3.91 -8.54
C GLU A 46 -5.87 3.58 -8.23
N ASP A 47 -6.78 4.52 -8.55
CA ASP A 47 -8.20 4.34 -8.34
C ASP A 47 -8.80 3.53 -9.50
N HIS A 48 -9.09 2.25 -9.26
CA HIS A 48 -9.81 1.39 -10.19
C HIS A 48 -11.32 1.58 -10.01
N HIS A 49 -11.83 2.73 -10.45
CA HIS A 49 -13.26 2.94 -10.56
C HIS A 49 -13.71 2.46 -11.95
N GLU A 50 -14.33 1.29 -12.03
CA GLU A 50 -15.01 0.86 -13.25
C GLU A 50 -16.25 1.76 -13.39
N ALA A 51 -16.17 2.73 -14.30
CA ALA A 51 -17.30 3.57 -14.66
C ALA A 51 -18.24 2.73 -15.54
N ALA A 52 -19.33 2.27 -14.92
CA ALA A 52 -20.47 1.67 -15.62
C ALA A 52 -21.25 2.72 -16.42
#